data_AF-V4SPJ0-F1
#
_entry.id   AF-V4SPJ0-F1
#
_cell.length_a   1.000
_cell.length_b   1.000
_cell.length_c   1.000
_cell.angle_alpha   90.00
_cell.angle_beta   90.00
_cell.angle_gamma   90.00
#
_symmetry.space_group_name_H-M   'P 1'
#
loop_
_entity.id
_entity.type
_entity.pdbx_description
1 polymer ?
#
loop_
_entity_poly.entity_id
_entity_poly.type
_entity_poly.pdbx_seq_one_letter_code
_entity_poly.pdbx_strand_id
1 'polypeptide(L)' 'MPKDMLDYIWEEVKDNTNTPEAYGLHCLKNISILWKNCKSREKTRVIMVRQMQNALNSLYVE' A
#
# COMPACT_ATOMS: atom_id res chain seq x y z
N MET A 1 0.40 2.54 6.79
CA MET A 1 -0.50 3.60 6.32
C MET A 1 -0.41 4.73 7.33
N PRO A 2 -0.45 6.00 6.89
CA PRO A 2 -0.57 7.14 7.80
C PRO A 2 -1.82 7.00 8.70
N LYS A 3 -1.76 7.55 9.91
CA LYS A 3 -2.81 7.35 10.93
C LYS A 3 -4.10 8.09 10.57
N ASP A 4 -3.97 9.34 10.15
CA ASP A 4 -5.03 10.19 9.58
C ASP A 4 -5.85 9.49 8.50
N MET A 5 -5.20 8.72 7.62
CA MET A 5 -5.89 7.96 6.59
C MET A 5 -6.63 6.72 7.13
N LEU A 6 -6.13 6.09 8.21
CA LEU A 6 -6.85 5.00 8.87
C LEU A 6 -8.06 5.52 9.62
N ASP A 7 -7.91 6.67 10.28
CA ASP A 7 -9.00 7.35 10.98
C ASP A 7 -10.10 7.75 9.97
N TYR A 8 -9.73 8.35 8.83
CA TYR A 8 -10.67 8.66 7.74
C TYR A 8 -11.42 7.43 7.22
N ILE A 9 -10.72 6.32 6.96
CA ILE A 9 -11.36 5.06 6.53
C ILE A 9 -12.34 4.55 7.59
N TRP A 10 -11.99 4.68 8.87
CA TRP A 10 -12.87 4.22 9.94
C TRP A 10 -14.13 5.07 10.04
N GLU A 11 -14.02 6.39 9.90
CA GLU A 11 -15.20 7.27 9.83
C GLU A 11 -16.10 6.88 8.64
N GLU A 12 -15.54 6.70 7.44
CA GLU A 12 -16.33 6.25 6.27
C GLU A 12 -17.02 4.90 6.51
N VAL A 13 -16.37 3.95 7.20
CA VAL A 13 -17.01 2.67 7.55
C VAL A 13 -18.20 2.92 8.46
N LYS A 14 -18.03 3.69 9.55
CA LYS A 14 -19.11 3.99 10.50
C LYS A 14 -20.26 4.77 9.86
N ASP A 15 -19.96 5.64 8.90
CA ASP A 15 -20.98 6.42 8.19
C ASP A 15 -21.82 5.56 7.25
N ASN A 16 -21.25 4.48 6.72
CA ASN A 16 -21.89 3.61 5.72
C ASN A 16 -22.38 2.27 6.30
N THR A 17 -21.98 1.91 7.52
CA THR A 17 -22.31 0.63 8.15
C THR A 17 -22.61 0.77 9.64
N ASN A 18 -23.42 -0.14 10.18
CA ASN A 18 -23.64 -0.25 11.64
C ASN A 18 -22.54 -1.08 12.31
N THR A 19 -21.29 -0.98 11.86
CA THR A 19 -20.20 -1.83 12.36
C THR A 19 -19.84 -1.46 13.81
N PRO A 20 -19.77 -2.43 14.74
CA PRO A 20 -19.39 -2.14 16.12
C PRO A 20 -17.94 -1.68 16.26
N GLU A 21 -17.68 -0.74 17.18
CA GLU A 21 -16.34 -0.17 17.43
C GLU A 21 -15.26 -1.22 17.72
N ALA A 22 -15.65 -2.32 18.37
CA ALA A 22 -14.76 -3.44 18.68
C ALA A 22 -14.10 -4.07 17.44
N TYR A 23 -14.73 -3.98 16.26
CA TYR A 23 -14.17 -4.50 15.02
C TYR A 23 -13.19 -3.55 14.34
N GLY A 24 -13.21 -2.25 14.68
CA GLY A 24 -12.41 -1.22 14.02
C GLY A 24 -10.92 -1.54 14.05
N LEU A 25 -10.39 -1.92 15.22
CA LEU A 25 -8.99 -2.30 15.36
C LEU A 25 -8.60 -3.46 14.41
N HIS A 26 -9.46 -4.46 14.27
CA HIS A 26 -9.17 -5.61 13.42
C HIS A 26 -9.21 -5.25 11.93
N CYS A 27 -10.23 -4.51 11.50
CA CYS A 27 -10.36 -4.03 10.12
C CYS A 27 -9.18 -3.13 9.72
N LEU A 28 -8.86 -2.13 10.54
CA LEU A 28 -7.78 -1.18 10.25
C LEU A 28 -6.39 -1.83 10.26
N LYS A 29 -6.19 -2.88 11.09
CA LYS A 29 -4.96 -3.68 11.08
C LYS A 29 -4.80 -4.42 9.74
N ASN A 30 -5.86 -5.05 9.24
CA ASN A 30 -5.82 -5.76 7.96
C ASN A 30 -5.54 -4.80 6.79
N ILE A 31 -6.23 -3.65 6.75
CA ILE A 31 -6.01 -2.61 5.74
C ILE A 31 -4.55 -2.10 5.79
N SER A 32 -4.02 -1.87 7.00
CA SER A 32 -2.63 -1.45 7.18
C SER A 32 -1.62 -2.45 6.63
N ILE A 33 -1.87 -3.76 6.78
CA ILE A 33 -1.01 -4.82 6.23
C ILE A 33 -1.10 -4.84 4.70
N LEU A 34 -2.31 -4.78 4.14
CA LEU A 34 -2.53 -4.75 2.69
C LEU A 34 -1.82 -3.56 2.05
N TRP A 35 -1.92 -2.37 2.66
CA TRP A 35 -1.22 -1.18 2.20
C TRP A 35 0.30 -1.36 2.21
N LYS A 36 0.87 -1.93 3.28
CA LYS A 36 2.32 -2.20 3.36
C LYS A 36 2.75 -3.17 2.26
N ASN A 37 1.98 -4.22 2.03
CA ASN A 37 2.25 -5.21 0.99
C ASN A 37 2.19 -4.59 -0.41
N CYS A 38 1.17 -3.78 -0.70
CA CYS A 38 1.04 -3.06 -1.96
C CYS A 38 2.24 -2.13 -2.20
N LYS A 39 2.59 -1.31 -1.20
CA LYS A 39 3.75 -0.41 -1.28
C LYS A 39 5.07 -1.16 -1.48
N SER A 40 5.22 -2.33 -0.84
CA SER A 40 6.40 -3.19 -1.03
C SER A 40 6.49 -3.73 -2.45
N ARG A 41 5.39 -4.28 -2.99
CA ARG A 41 5.32 -4.78 -4.38
C ARG A 41 5.65 -3.68 -5.39
N GLU A 42 5.13 -2.48 -5.19
CA GLU A 42 5.40 -1.36 -6.08
C GLU A 42 6.87 -0.92 -6.05
N LYS A 43 7.49 -0.88 -4.86
CA LYS A 43 8.94 -0.64 -4.75
C LYS A 43 9.75 -1.69 -5.50
N THR A 44 9.42 -2.97 -5.35
CA THR A 44 10.08 -4.06 -6.07
C THR A 44 9.94 -3.88 -7.58
N ARG A 45 8.74 -3.56 -8.06
CA ARG A 45 8.47 -3.30 -9.48
C ARG A 45 9.34 -2.17 -10.02
N VAL A 46 9.41 -1.04 -9.30
CA VAL A 46 10.24 0.11 -9.68
C VAL A 46 11.72 -0.26 -9.74
N ILE A 47 12.22 -1.02 -8.75
CA ILE A 47 13.63 -1.46 -8.72
C ILE A 47 13.93 -2.35 -9.94
N MET A 48 13.06 -3.32 -10.24
CA MET A 48 13.24 -4.23 -11.38
C MET A 48 13.24 -3.47 -12.71
N VAL A 49 12.29 -2.56 -12.92
CA VAL A 49 12.24 -1.72 -14.13
C VAL A 49 13.52 -0.92 -14.29
N ARG A 50 14.04 -0.32 -13.20
CA ARG A 50 15.29 0.44 -13.25
C ARG A 50 16.50 -0.44 -13.56
N GLN A 51 16.56 -1.64 -13.00
CA GLN A 51 17.63 -2.61 -13.31
C GLN A 51 17.59 -3.03 -14.78
N MET A 52 16.41 -3.32 -15.32
CA MET A 52 16.24 -3.65 -16.74
C MET A 52 16.66 -2.49 -17.65
N GLN A 53 16.26 -1.26 -17.31
CA GLN A 53 16.66 -0.08 -18.08
C GLN A 53 18.19 0.12 -18.07
N ASN A 54 18.83 -0.08 -16.92
CA ASN A 54 20.28 0.02 -16.82
C ASN A 54 21.00 -1.06 -17.64
N ALA A 55 20.48 -2.30 -17.62
CA ALA A 55 21.02 -3.40 -18.41
C ALA A 55 20.90 -3.13 -19.92
N LEU A 56 19.73 -2.65 -20.37
CA LEU A 56 19.55 -2.22 -21.76
C LEU A 56 20.53 -1.10 -22.12
N ASN A 57 20.64 -0.05 -21.31
CA ASN A 57 21.56 1.05 -21.58
C ASN A 57 23.01 0.57 -21.67
N SER A 58 23.44 -0.41 -20.86
CA SER A 58 24.79 -0.97 -20.96
C SER A 58 25.06 -1.78 -22.24
N LEU A 59 24.01 -2.25 -22.91
CA LEU A 59 24.10 -2.97 -24.19
C LEU A 59 24.10 -2.04 -25.41
N TYR A 60 23.62 -0.80 -25.25
CA TYR A 60 23.50 0.20 -26.32
C TYR A 60 24.54 1.33 -26.24
N VAL A 61 25.46 1.27 -25.27
CA VAL A 61 26.63 2.14 -25.21
C VAL A 61 27.83 1.33 -25.73
N GLU A 62 27.96 1.30 -27.06
CA GLU A 62 29.22 1.08 -27.80
C GLU A 62 29.63 2.38 -28.49
#